data_AF-A0A2N3HY85-F1
#
_entry.id   AF-A0A2N3HY85-F1
#
_cell.length_a   1.000
_cell.length_b   1.000
_cell.length_c   1.000
_cell.angle_alpha   90.00
_cell.angle_beta   90.00
_cell.angle_gamma   90.00
#
_symmetry.space_group_name_H-M   'P 1'
#
loop_
_entity.id
_entity.type
_entity.pdbx_description
1 polymer ?
#
loop_
_entity_poly.entity_id
_entity_poly.type
_entity_poly.pdbx_seq_one_letter_code
_entity_poly.pdbx_strand_id
1 'polypeptide(L)'
;MSDLEIWEGVEIRKSSYRTKFVNGALMSSPVTFGGYLIYKYGKWVYERMAYGDKKKEEIPLSPFPIDDPVVTHFHPVAFVEQMRRMGDDPYTIRITREAERWTGTNKSSMTFGTFVFGSLEGFICEPYGDETTERGKDKRIPAGIYNVKWHVSGNYPKNKYTLQHKLGKKWHLDYPSFKHGVLLVYNESVPQSRGILVHAGQDGGWTEGCILPSSKQDRNLDKWNMTMADSVETLHKIFNQIEETGIENIKLVITDETE
;
A
#
# COMPACT_ATOMS: atom_id res chain seq x y z
N MET A 1 4.73 17.43 -14.56
CA MET A 1 3.93 16.87 -15.66
C MET A 1 2.87 16.02 -14.99
N SER A 2 1.62 16.42 -15.15
CA SER A 2 0.44 15.82 -14.50
C SER A 2 -0.03 14.61 -15.30
N ASP A 3 -0.53 13.58 -14.62
CA ASP A 3 -1.02 12.28 -15.13
C ASP A 3 -2.22 12.33 -16.11
N LEU A 4 -2.40 13.44 -16.83
CA LEU A 4 -3.41 13.65 -17.85
C LEU A 4 -2.90 13.39 -19.28
N GLU A 5 -1.58 13.22 -19.48
CA GLU A 5 -0.99 13.03 -20.82
C GLU A 5 -1.32 11.68 -21.48
N ILE A 6 -1.87 10.70 -20.72
CA ILE A 6 -2.25 9.38 -21.25
C ILE A 6 -3.52 9.42 -22.14
N TRP A 7 -4.12 10.59 -22.32
CA TRP A 7 -5.38 10.77 -23.06
C TRP A 7 -5.25 11.63 -24.33
N GLU A 8 -4.07 12.17 -24.64
CA GLU A 8 -3.90 13.12 -25.76
C GLU A 8 -4.05 12.48 -27.16
N GLY A 9 -4.06 11.14 -27.26
CA GLY A 9 -4.24 10.41 -28.52
C GLY A 9 -5.68 9.98 -28.84
N VAL A 10 -6.65 10.23 -27.97
CA VAL A 10 -8.04 9.78 -28.20
C VAL A 10 -8.80 10.83 -29.02
N GLU A 11 -8.85 10.64 -30.33
CA GLU A 11 -9.75 11.42 -31.19
C GLU A 11 -11.22 11.14 -30.86
N ILE A 12 -11.82 12.02 -30.06
CA ILE A 12 -13.26 12.00 -29.80
C ILE A 12 -13.97 12.42 -31.08
N ARG A 13 -14.72 11.50 -31.71
CA ARG A 13 -15.61 11.83 -32.82
C ARG A 13 -16.56 12.97 -32.40
N LYS A 14 -16.44 14.13 -33.06
CA LYS A 14 -17.34 15.28 -32.92
C LYS A 14 -18.73 14.98 -33.52
N SER A 15 -19.46 14.06 -32.92
CA SER A 15 -20.93 14.03 -32.95
C SER A 15 -21.43 12.74 -32.30
N SER A 16 -21.79 12.80 -31.03
CA SER A 16 -23.13 12.34 -30.63
C SER A 16 -23.42 12.86 -29.23
N TYR A 17 -24.67 13.24 -28.99
CA TYR A 17 -25.20 13.67 -27.70
C TYR A 17 -25.14 12.57 -26.59
N ARG A 18 -24.35 11.49 -26.77
CA ARG A 18 -24.51 10.19 -26.09
C ARG A 18 -23.36 9.74 -25.19
N THR A 19 -22.37 10.58 -24.93
CA THR A 19 -21.31 10.32 -23.95
C THR A 19 -21.07 11.58 -23.12
N LYS A 20 -21.26 11.46 -21.80
CA LYS A 20 -20.91 12.50 -20.83
C LYS A 20 -20.15 11.84 -19.68
N PHE A 21 -19.06 12.49 -19.28
CA PHE A 21 -18.44 12.22 -17.99
C PHE A 21 -19.21 12.95 -16.90
N VAL A 22 -19.60 12.24 -15.85
CA VAL A 22 -20.17 12.82 -14.63
C VAL A 22 -19.43 12.18 -13.45
N ASN A 23 -18.78 13.00 -12.61
CA ASN A 23 -18.02 12.57 -11.45
C ASN A 23 -17.02 11.42 -11.72
N GLY A 24 -16.24 11.52 -12.80
CA GLY A 24 -15.15 10.58 -13.10
C GLY A 24 -15.55 9.25 -13.75
N ALA A 25 -16.83 9.01 -14.01
CA ALA A 25 -17.29 7.79 -14.69
C ALA A 25 -17.72 8.07 -16.15
N LEU A 26 -17.28 7.22 -17.08
CA LEU A 26 -17.72 7.24 -18.48
C LEU A 26 -19.08 6.54 -18.60
N MET A 27 -20.15 7.32 -18.75
CA MET A 27 -21.47 6.77 -19.07
C MET A 27 -21.59 6.57 -20.58
N SER A 28 -21.45 5.32 -21.05
CA SER A 28 -21.91 4.93 -22.39
C SER A 28 -23.24 4.19 -22.25
N SER A 29 -24.29 4.70 -22.91
CA SER A 29 -25.58 4.01 -22.95
C SER A 29 -25.56 2.95 -24.05
N PRO A 30 -25.71 1.65 -23.76
CA PRO A 30 -26.23 0.74 -24.77
C PRO A 30 -27.69 1.08 -25.04
N VAL A 31 -28.04 1.26 -26.31
CA VAL A 31 -29.43 1.42 -26.73
C VAL A 31 -30.08 0.03 -26.71
N THR A 32 -30.61 -0.36 -25.56
CA THR A 32 -31.59 -1.44 -25.48
C THR A 32 -32.61 -1.09 -24.41
N PHE A 33 -33.89 -1.08 -24.82
CA PHE A 33 -35.04 -0.83 -23.98
C PHE A 33 -35.02 -1.70 -22.71
N GLY A 34 -34.96 -1.06 -21.54
CA GLY A 34 -35.18 -1.72 -20.26
C GLY A 34 -34.22 -1.24 -19.19
N GLY A 35 -34.77 -0.57 -18.16
CA GLY A 35 -34.22 -0.33 -16.81
C GLY A 35 -32.73 0.00 -16.64
N TYR A 36 -32.41 1.05 -15.89
CA TYR A 36 -31.04 1.28 -15.42
C TYR A 36 -30.94 1.07 -13.89
N LEU A 37 -29.76 0.61 -13.46
CA LEU A 37 -29.46 0.29 -12.06
C LEU A 37 -29.06 1.57 -11.31
N ILE A 38 -29.68 1.82 -10.16
CA ILE A 38 -29.42 3.00 -9.31
C ILE A 38 -29.23 2.58 -7.85
N TYR A 39 -28.30 3.24 -7.16
CA TYR A 39 -28.05 3.05 -5.73
C TYR A 39 -28.82 4.10 -4.91
N LYS A 40 -29.78 3.66 -4.10
CA LYS A 40 -30.63 4.52 -3.24
C LYS A 40 -30.85 3.83 -1.89
N TYR A 41 -30.73 4.58 -0.80
CA TYR A 41 -31.00 4.09 0.58
C TYR A 41 -30.24 2.80 0.97
N GLY A 42 -28.96 2.69 0.58
CA GLY A 42 -28.12 1.54 0.95
C GLY A 42 -28.35 0.27 0.12
N LYS A 43 -29.09 0.34 -0.99
CA LYS A 43 -29.32 -0.82 -1.87
C LYS A 43 -29.42 -0.46 -3.36
N TRP A 44 -29.15 -1.45 -4.21
CA TRP A 44 -29.28 -1.36 -5.66
C TRP A 44 -30.71 -1.67 -6.10
N VAL A 45 -31.27 -0.79 -6.94
CA VAL A 45 -32.64 -0.91 -7.45
C VAL A 45 -32.69 -0.59 -8.94
N TYR A 46 -33.53 -1.32 -9.68
CA TYR A 46 -33.84 -0.99 -11.08
C TYR A 46 -34.87 0.14 -11.16
N GLU A 47 -34.58 1.17 -11.94
CA GLU A 47 -35.52 2.25 -12.25
C GLU A 47 -35.80 2.22 -13.77
N ARG A 48 -37.05 1.93 -14.15
CA ARG A 48 -37.50 1.87 -15.54
C ARG A 48 -38.21 3.18 -15.88
N MET A 49 -37.72 3.97 -16.84
CA MET A 49 -38.49 5.10 -17.37
C MET A 49 -39.53 4.60 -18.38
N ALA A 50 -40.78 4.46 -17.97
CA ALA A 50 -41.99 4.81 -18.73
C ALA A 50 -43.27 4.25 -18.06
N TYR A 51 -44.36 5.01 -18.26
CA TYR A 51 -45.73 4.89 -17.74
C TYR A 51 -46.27 3.46 -17.53
N GLY A 52 -46.75 3.17 -16.33
CA GLY A 52 -47.42 1.92 -15.97
C GLY A 52 -46.57 1.01 -15.07
N ASP A 53 -46.90 1.03 -13.78
CA ASP A 53 -46.26 0.34 -12.65
C ASP A 53 -45.75 -1.08 -12.91
N LYS A 54 -44.52 -1.37 -12.48
CA LYS A 54 -44.17 -2.65 -11.81
C LYS A 54 -43.19 -2.42 -10.65
N LYS A 55 -43.45 -3.12 -9.54
CA LYS A 55 -42.83 -2.95 -8.22
C LYS A 55 -41.32 -3.26 -8.19
N LYS A 56 -40.63 -2.54 -7.31
CA LYS A 56 -39.24 -2.74 -6.86
C LYS A 56 -38.99 -4.20 -6.48
N GLU A 57 -38.15 -4.91 -7.23
CA GLU A 57 -37.62 -6.21 -6.84
C GLU A 57 -36.18 -6.05 -6.32
N GLU A 58 -35.89 -6.72 -5.21
CA GLU A 58 -34.59 -6.73 -4.55
C GLU A 58 -33.77 -7.92 -5.07
N ILE A 59 -32.51 -7.69 -5.44
CA ILE A 59 -31.66 -8.73 -6.03
C ILE A 59 -30.88 -9.41 -4.90
N PRO A 60 -30.93 -10.76 -4.77
CA PRO A 60 -30.03 -11.47 -3.87
C PRO A 60 -28.59 -11.44 -4.40
N LEU A 61 -27.63 -11.16 -3.52
CA LEU A 61 -26.21 -11.22 -3.83
C LEU A 61 -25.79 -12.68 -4.06
N SER A 62 -25.31 -13.00 -5.27
CA SER A 62 -24.66 -14.29 -5.53
C SER A 62 -23.16 -14.18 -5.29
N PRO A 63 -22.52 -15.17 -4.65
CA PRO A 63 -21.06 -15.25 -4.60
C PRO A 63 -20.49 -15.43 -6.02
N PHE A 64 -19.29 -14.91 -6.22
CA PHE A 64 -18.56 -14.97 -7.49
C PHE A 64 -18.15 -16.43 -7.78
N PRO A 65 -18.34 -16.95 -9.01
CA PRO A 65 -17.84 -18.27 -9.37
C PRO A 65 -16.30 -18.21 -9.47
N ILE A 66 -15.61 -18.97 -8.62
CA ILE A 66 -14.14 -19.02 -8.57
C ILE A 66 -13.57 -19.97 -9.64
N ASP A 67 -14.39 -20.91 -10.13
CA ASP A 67 -13.92 -22.06 -10.91
C ASP A 67 -14.23 -21.99 -12.42
N ASP A 68 -14.72 -20.85 -12.95
CA ASP A 68 -15.05 -20.69 -14.37
C ASP A 68 -14.16 -19.60 -15.02
N PRO A 69 -13.24 -19.95 -15.94
CA PRO A 69 -12.23 -19.02 -16.46
C PRO A 69 -12.74 -18.06 -17.53
N VAL A 70 -14.02 -18.10 -17.91
CA VAL A 70 -14.56 -17.23 -18.98
C VAL A 70 -15.50 -16.17 -18.41
N VAL A 71 -14.93 -15.02 -18.05
CA VAL A 71 -15.71 -13.83 -17.65
C VAL A 71 -16.25 -13.15 -18.91
N THR A 72 -17.52 -13.41 -19.27
CA THR A 72 -18.15 -12.81 -20.46
C THR A 72 -18.78 -11.44 -20.22
N HIS A 73 -18.81 -10.93 -18.99
CA HIS A 73 -19.35 -9.61 -18.68
C HIS A 73 -18.72 -9.01 -17.42
N PHE A 74 -17.93 -7.94 -17.59
CA PHE A 74 -17.49 -7.12 -16.47
C PHE A 74 -18.57 -6.07 -16.18
N HIS A 75 -19.26 -6.20 -15.05
CA HIS A 75 -20.09 -5.11 -14.55
C HIS A 75 -19.15 -3.98 -14.10
N PRO A 76 -19.24 -2.75 -14.62
CA PRO A 76 -18.29 -1.67 -14.30
C PRO A 76 -18.18 -1.39 -12.79
N VAL A 77 -19.27 -1.63 -12.05
CA VAL A 77 -19.33 -1.55 -10.59
C VAL A 77 -18.43 -2.58 -9.90
N ALA A 78 -18.36 -3.82 -10.41
CA ALA A 78 -17.50 -4.85 -9.84
C ALA A 78 -16.01 -4.51 -10.01
N PHE A 79 -15.64 -3.92 -11.15
CA PHE A 79 -14.29 -3.42 -11.39
C PHE A 79 -13.93 -2.23 -10.49
N VAL A 80 -14.84 -1.25 -10.33
CA VAL A 80 -14.63 -0.09 -9.46
C VAL A 80 -14.59 -0.47 -7.98
N GLU A 81 -15.45 -1.40 -7.53
CA GLU A 81 -15.43 -1.93 -6.16
C GLU A 81 -14.17 -2.77 -5.91
N GLN A 82 -13.68 -3.53 -6.89
CA GLN A 82 -12.40 -4.23 -6.79
C GLN A 82 -11.20 -3.27 -6.74
N MET A 83 -11.24 -2.17 -7.52
CA MET A 83 -10.25 -1.10 -7.46
C MET A 83 -10.28 -0.35 -6.11
N ARG A 84 -11.46 -0.07 -5.55
CA ARG A 84 -11.62 0.48 -4.20
C ARG A 84 -11.08 -0.46 -3.12
N ARG A 85 -11.34 -1.77 -3.25
CA ARG A 85 -10.81 -2.79 -2.32
C ARG A 85 -9.29 -2.91 -2.36
N MET A 86 -8.63 -2.55 -3.47
CA MET A 86 -7.17 -2.50 -3.52
C MET A 86 -6.58 -1.30 -2.78
N GLY A 87 -7.33 -0.21 -2.63
CA GLY A 87 -6.90 1.00 -1.92
C GLY A 87 -7.12 0.97 -0.41
N ASP A 88 -8.07 0.17 0.09
CA ASP A 88 -8.46 0.11 1.51
C ASP A 88 -8.20 -1.26 2.16
N ASP A 89 -7.39 -2.15 1.56
CA ASP A 89 -7.09 -3.47 2.14
C ASP A 89 -6.35 -3.31 3.50
N PRO A 90 -7.02 -3.59 4.64
CA PRO A 90 -6.42 -3.39 5.96
C PRO A 90 -5.51 -4.56 6.36
N TYR A 91 -5.41 -5.60 5.54
CA TYR A 91 -4.65 -6.82 5.84
C TYR A 91 -3.30 -6.88 5.11
N THR A 92 -3.10 -6.04 4.10
CA THR A 92 -1.88 -6.09 3.28
C THR A 92 -1.10 -4.77 3.35
N ILE A 93 0.13 -4.84 3.85
CA ILE A 93 1.12 -3.79 3.70
C ILE A 93 1.77 -3.97 2.32
N ARG A 94 1.45 -3.08 1.38
CA ARG A 94 2.04 -3.09 0.03
C ARG A 94 3.22 -2.15 0.00
N ILE A 95 4.36 -2.62 -0.47
CA ILE A 95 5.57 -1.85 -0.69
C ILE A 95 5.90 -1.92 -2.17
N THR A 96 6.09 -0.76 -2.80
CA THR A 96 6.49 -0.64 -4.19
C THR A 96 7.84 0.07 -4.24
N ARG A 97 8.88 -0.59 -4.75
CA ARG A 97 10.21 0.02 -4.95
C ARG A 97 10.22 0.77 -6.27
N GLU A 98 10.60 2.04 -6.23
CA GLU A 98 10.48 2.97 -7.36
C GLU A 98 11.84 3.40 -7.90
N ALA A 99 12.84 3.55 -7.02
CA ALA A 99 14.12 4.13 -7.41
C ALA A 99 15.28 3.66 -6.54
N GLU A 100 16.47 3.68 -7.12
CA GLU A 100 17.72 3.40 -6.41
C GLU A 100 18.67 4.59 -6.51
N ARG A 101 19.37 4.88 -5.41
CA ARG A 101 20.41 5.91 -5.39
C ARG A 101 21.73 5.32 -4.92
N TRP A 102 22.72 5.36 -5.82
CA TRP A 102 24.12 5.17 -5.46
C TRP A 102 24.79 6.51 -5.12
N THR A 103 25.53 6.55 -4.02
CA THR A 103 26.25 7.75 -3.56
C THR A 103 27.76 7.53 -3.36
N GLY A 104 28.30 6.43 -3.90
CA GLY A 104 29.72 6.07 -3.77
C GLY A 104 30.03 5.19 -2.55
N THR A 105 29.12 5.08 -1.57
CA THR A 105 29.23 4.14 -0.45
C THR A 105 27.88 3.52 -0.12
N ASN A 106 27.86 2.25 0.31
CA ASN A 106 26.61 1.57 0.70
C ASN A 106 25.86 2.31 1.80
N LYS A 107 26.56 2.89 2.78
CA LYS A 107 25.98 3.57 3.94
C LYS A 107 25.06 4.73 3.56
N SER A 108 25.32 5.41 2.45
CA SER A 108 24.53 6.54 1.98
C SER A 108 23.71 6.20 0.73
N SER A 109 23.76 4.94 0.29
CA SER A 109 23.03 4.45 -0.88
C SER A 109 21.80 3.69 -0.41
N MET A 110 20.69 3.86 -1.11
CA MET A 110 19.45 3.20 -0.71
C MET A 110 18.49 2.99 -1.89
N THR A 111 17.61 2.02 -1.74
CA THR A 111 16.41 1.82 -2.56
C THR A 111 15.25 2.51 -1.88
N PHE A 112 14.47 3.25 -2.67
CA PHE A 112 13.29 3.97 -2.22
C PHE A 112 12.05 3.38 -2.84
N GLY A 113 10.97 3.56 -2.12
CA GLY A 113 9.67 3.18 -2.59
C GLY A 113 8.57 3.88 -1.81
N THR A 114 7.35 3.50 -2.13
CA THR A 114 6.16 3.86 -1.39
C THR A 114 5.60 2.65 -0.67
N PHE A 115 4.76 2.90 0.34
CA PHE A 115 3.93 1.87 0.92
C PHE A 115 2.48 2.33 1.07
N VAL A 116 1.57 1.37 1.03
CA VAL A 116 0.15 1.53 1.34
C VAL A 116 -0.28 0.44 2.32
N PHE A 117 -1.06 0.81 3.33
CA PHE A 117 -1.63 -0.13 4.29
C PHE A 117 -2.99 0.38 4.80
N GLY A 118 -4.09 -0.16 4.28
CA GLY A 118 -5.40 0.49 4.41
C GLY A 118 -5.31 1.95 3.93
N SER A 119 -5.79 2.89 4.74
CA SER A 119 -5.71 4.33 4.42
C SER A 119 -4.35 4.98 4.71
N LEU A 120 -3.36 4.23 5.19
CA LEU A 120 -2.01 4.76 5.45
C LEU A 120 -1.19 4.69 4.18
N GLU A 121 -0.55 5.81 3.85
CA GLU A 121 0.41 5.91 2.76
C GLU A 121 1.71 6.57 3.24
N GLY A 122 2.81 6.26 2.57
CA GLY A 122 4.09 6.87 2.84
C GLY A 122 5.21 6.29 2.01
N PHE A 123 6.43 6.46 2.49
CA PHE A 123 7.67 6.09 1.82
C PHE A 123 8.44 5.05 2.61
N ILE A 124 9.26 4.28 1.92
CA ILE A 124 10.22 3.34 2.50
C ILE A 124 11.64 3.63 2.03
N CYS A 125 12.59 3.19 2.85
CA CYS A 125 14.00 3.12 2.51
C CYS A 125 14.56 1.74 2.90
N GLU A 126 15.31 1.13 1.97
CA GLU A 126 15.99 -0.16 2.07
C GLU A 126 17.44 -0.04 1.56
N PRO A 127 18.34 -1.01 1.80
CA PRO A 127 19.69 -0.96 1.24
C PRO A 127 19.68 -0.93 -0.29
N TYR A 128 20.64 -0.22 -0.89
CA TYR A 128 20.88 -0.19 -2.33
C TYR A 128 21.38 -1.53 -2.88
N GLY A 129 21.02 -1.82 -4.13
CA GLY A 129 21.63 -2.87 -4.95
C GLY A 129 20.96 -4.24 -4.77
N ASP A 130 21.69 -5.31 -5.09
CA ASP A 130 21.09 -6.64 -5.23
C ASP A 130 20.31 -7.10 -3.99
N GLU A 131 19.26 -7.87 -4.26
CA GLU A 131 18.54 -8.62 -3.26
C GLU A 131 19.32 -9.85 -2.76
N THR A 132 19.03 -10.27 -1.52
CA THR A 132 19.56 -11.52 -1.00
C THR A 132 18.69 -12.12 0.11
N THR A 133 18.67 -13.45 0.14
CA THR A 133 18.10 -14.24 1.25
C THR A 133 19.13 -14.51 2.35
N GLU A 134 20.42 -14.23 2.10
CA GLU A 134 21.52 -14.57 3.01
C GLU A 134 21.56 -13.71 4.27
N ARG A 135 21.77 -14.36 5.42
CA ARG A 135 21.91 -13.69 6.71
C ARG A 135 23.17 -12.82 6.80
N GLY A 136 23.04 -11.67 7.47
CA GLY A 136 24.18 -10.83 7.82
C GLY A 136 24.75 -10.01 6.65
N LYS A 137 23.98 -9.86 5.57
CA LYS A 137 24.30 -8.98 4.45
C LYS A 137 23.51 -7.68 4.58
N ASP A 138 24.18 -6.56 4.36
CA ASP A 138 23.54 -5.26 4.17
C ASP A 138 23.05 -5.14 2.72
N LYS A 139 21.98 -5.88 2.44
CA LYS A 139 21.35 -6.03 1.12
C LYS A 139 19.85 -6.17 1.33
N ARG A 140 19.05 -5.61 0.43
CA ARG A 140 17.59 -5.71 0.47
C ARG A 140 17.13 -7.17 0.36
N ILE A 141 15.92 -7.44 0.83
CA ILE A 141 15.28 -8.74 0.60
C ILE A 141 14.69 -8.84 -0.80
N PRO A 142 14.44 -10.05 -1.32
CA PRO A 142 13.78 -10.19 -2.61
C PRO A 142 12.37 -9.60 -2.64
N ALA A 143 11.90 -9.20 -3.82
CA ALA A 143 10.46 -8.95 -4.00
C ALA A 143 9.66 -10.23 -3.68
N GLY A 144 8.43 -10.07 -3.19
CA GLY A 144 7.59 -11.21 -2.83
C GLY A 144 6.62 -10.96 -1.67
N ILE A 145 6.03 -12.04 -1.20
CA ILE A 145 5.03 -12.04 -0.13
C ILE A 145 5.67 -12.56 1.16
N TYR A 146 5.42 -11.83 2.25
CA TYR A 146 6.02 -12.06 3.54
C TYR A 146 4.98 -12.12 4.65
N ASN A 147 5.29 -12.95 5.65
CA ASN A 147 4.65 -12.93 6.94
C ASN A 147 5.35 -11.91 7.84
N VAL A 148 4.61 -11.39 8.81
CA VAL A 148 5.14 -10.52 9.86
C VAL A 148 4.92 -11.13 11.23
N LYS A 149 5.81 -10.81 12.17
CA LYS A 149 5.62 -11.12 13.60
C LYS A 149 6.23 -10.03 14.47
N TRP A 150 5.74 -9.88 15.68
CA TRP A 150 6.36 -9.00 16.66
C TRP A 150 7.74 -9.52 17.09
N HIS A 151 8.68 -8.60 17.28
CA HIS A 151 10.05 -8.89 17.66
C HIS A 151 10.60 -7.86 18.65
N VAL A 152 11.30 -8.36 19.66
CA VAL A 152 12.03 -7.56 20.65
C VAL A 152 13.43 -8.13 20.76
N SER A 153 14.42 -7.25 20.74
CA SER A 153 15.83 -7.61 20.94
C SER A 153 16.57 -6.51 21.71
N GLY A 154 17.79 -6.78 22.14
CA GLY A 154 18.62 -5.79 22.84
C GLY A 154 18.87 -4.51 22.01
N ASN A 155 18.94 -4.65 20.68
CA ASN A 155 19.07 -3.49 19.78
C ASN A 155 17.74 -2.80 19.51
N TYR A 156 16.62 -3.51 19.65
CA TYR A 156 15.27 -3.00 19.42
C TYR A 156 14.35 -3.27 20.63
N PRO A 157 14.63 -2.64 21.79
CA PRO A 157 13.74 -2.71 22.93
C PRO A 157 12.47 -1.89 22.68
N LYS A 158 11.39 -2.22 23.38
CA LYS A 158 10.08 -1.55 23.23
C LYS A 158 10.14 -0.04 23.48
N ASN A 159 11.05 0.42 24.34
CA ASN A 159 11.24 1.81 24.69
C ASN A 159 12.30 2.54 23.84
N LYS A 160 12.77 1.95 22.72
CA LYS A 160 13.90 2.47 21.94
C LYS A 160 13.76 3.95 21.55
N TYR A 161 12.53 4.38 21.26
CA TYR A 161 12.18 5.71 20.76
C TYR A 161 11.54 6.62 21.83
N THR A 162 11.79 6.35 23.11
CA THR A 162 11.32 7.18 24.23
C THR A 162 12.48 7.94 24.88
N LEU A 163 12.16 8.98 25.65
CA LEU A 163 13.15 9.73 26.44
C LEU A 163 13.85 8.89 27.52
N GLN A 164 13.40 7.67 27.81
CA GLN A 164 14.10 6.79 28.76
C GLN A 164 15.28 6.06 28.11
N HIS A 165 15.26 5.85 26.79
CA HIS A 165 16.30 5.13 26.06
C HIS A 165 17.36 6.07 25.47
N LYS A 166 18.60 5.58 25.33
CA LYS A 166 19.75 6.38 24.82
C LYS A 166 19.49 7.02 23.46
N LEU A 167 18.81 6.31 22.57
CA LEU A 167 18.49 6.80 21.22
C LEU A 167 17.41 7.89 21.28
N GLY A 168 16.33 7.66 22.02
CA GLY A 168 15.27 8.67 22.17
C GLY A 168 15.77 9.93 22.85
N LYS A 169 16.63 9.84 23.88
CA LYS A 169 17.32 11.01 24.46
C LYS A 169 18.15 11.77 23.43
N LYS A 170 18.97 11.06 22.63
CA LYS A 170 19.85 11.67 21.62
C LYS A 170 19.06 12.46 20.57
N TRP A 171 17.91 11.95 20.16
CA TRP A 171 17.08 12.52 19.10
C TRP A 171 15.87 13.30 19.62
N HIS A 172 15.76 13.50 20.94
CA HIS A 172 14.61 14.14 21.60
C HIS A 172 13.27 13.51 21.19
N LEU A 173 13.23 12.18 21.09
CA LEU A 173 12.04 11.40 20.78
C LEU A 173 11.29 11.08 22.07
N ASP A 174 10.04 11.52 22.17
CA ASP A 174 9.17 11.27 23.32
C ASP A 174 7.88 10.56 22.89
N TYR A 175 8.05 9.39 22.29
CA TYR A 175 6.93 8.55 21.89
C TYR A 175 6.61 7.52 22.99
N PRO A 176 5.37 6.98 23.04
CA PRO A 176 5.06 5.87 23.92
C PRO A 176 5.88 4.63 23.54
N SER A 177 6.17 3.76 24.51
CA SER A 177 6.81 2.49 24.22
C SER A 177 5.89 1.61 23.37
N PHE A 178 6.46 0.84 22.43
CA PHE A 178 5.68 -0.15 21.68
C PHE A 178 5.14 -1.23 22.62
N LYS A 179 3.89 -1.64 22.41
CA LYS A 179 3.26 -2.70 23.20
C LYS A 179 3.92 -4.06 22.97
N HIS A 180 4.21 -4.39 21.70
CA HIS A 180 4.71 -5.71 21.31
C HIS A 180 6.16 -5.71 20.79
N GLY A 181 6.68 -4.58 20.31
CA GLY A 181 8.02 -4.46 19.73
C GLY A 181 7.95 -3.93 18.31
N VAL A 182 8.99 -4.21 17.52
CA VAL A 182 9.02 -3.93 16.08
C VAL A 182 8.57 -5.15 15.27
N LEU A 183 8.31 -5.00 13.98
CA LEU A 183 7.98 -6.14 13.12
C LEU A 183 9.25 -6.82 12.62
N LEU A 184 9.21 -8.14 12.54
CA LEU A 184 10.16 -8.98 11.83
C LEU A 184 9.48 -9.61 10.62
N VAL A 185 10.13 -9.51 9.47
CA VAL A 185 9.63 -9.94 8.16
C VAL A 185 10.28 -11.27 7.77
N TYR A 186 9.48 -12.24 7.30
CA TYR A 186 9.98 -13.56 6.91
C TYR A 186 9.04 -14.29 5.95
N ASN A 187 9.58 -15.24 5.18
CA ASN A 187 8.81 -16.23 4.43
C ASN A 187 9.61 -17.54 4.34
N GLU A 188 9.24 -18.44 3.43
CA GLU A 188 9.93 -19.73 3.25
C GLU A 188 11.37 -19.54 2.73
N SER A 189 11.58 -18.59 1.82
CA SER A 189 12.89 -18.32 1.20
C SER A 189 13.79 -17.43 2.08
N VAL A 190 13.18 -16.54 2.86
CA VAL A 190 13.84 -15.58 3.75
C VAL A 190 13.49 -15.95 5.20
N PRO A 191 14.33 -16.75 5.87
CA PRO A 191 14.02 -17.24 7.20
C PRO A 191 14.09 -16.11 8.24
N GLN A 192 13.40 -16.29 9.36
CA GLN A 192 13.40 -15.32 10.48
C GLN A 192 14.81 -14.99 11.00
N SER A 193 15.76 -15.92 10.86
CA SER A 193 17.17 -15.71 11.22
C SER A 193 17.88 -14.64 10.38
N ARG A 194 17.36 -14.32 9.18
CA ARG A 194 17.80 -13.21 8.35
C ARG A 194 17.72 -11.86 9.08
N GLY A 195 16.76 -11.73 9.99
CA GLY A 195 16.66 -10.60 10.92
C GLY A 195 16.19 -9.30 10.29
N ILE A 196 15.34 -9.36 9.26
CA ILE A 196 14.77 -8.15 8.63
C ILE A 196 13.70 -7.59 9.53
N LEU A 197 13.85 -6.31 9.89
CA LEU A 197 12.91 -5.61 10.75
C LEU A 197 12.28 -4.43 10.00
N VAL A 198 11.09 -4.04 10.46
CA VAL A 198 10.49 -2.75 10.11
C VAL A 198 10.70 -1.80 11.29
N HIS A 199 11.57 -0.82 11.15
CA HIS A 199 11.97 0.06 12.26
C HIS A 199 12.32 1.47 11.80
N ALA A 200 12.53 2.39 12.75
CA ALA A 200 12.75 3.79 12.41
C ALA A 200 14.21 4.03 12.05
N GLY A 201 14.44 4.87 11.05
CA GLY A 201 15.75 5.25 10.55
C GLY A 201 15.67 6.54 9.71
N GLN A 202 16.83 7.03 9.27
CA GLN A 202 16.90 8.27 8.48
C GLN A 202 17.43 8.06 7.06
N ASP A 203 18.35 7.11 6.90
CA ASP A 203 19.09 6.90 5.65
C ASP A 203 19.50 5.43 5.53
N GLY A 204 20.10 5.09 4.38
CA GLY A 204 20.58 3.74 4.04
C GLY A 204 21.49 3.11 5.10
N GLY A 205 22.20 3.91 5.89
CA GLY A 205 23.15 3.44 6.90
C GLY A 205 22.49 2.88 8.16
N TRP A 206 21.18 3.06 8.29
CA TRP A 206 20.37 2.50 9.37
C TRP A 206 19.63 1.24 8.95
N THR A 207 19.64 0.91 7.65
CA THR A 207 18.87 -0.21 7.12
C THR A 207 19.50 -1.54 7.55
N GLU A 208 20.79 -1.79 7.26
CA GLU A 208 21.46 -3.08 7.53
C GLU A 208 20.65 -4.29 7.00
N GLY A 209 19.90 -4.10 5.90
CA GLY A 209 18.91 -5.07 5.38
C GLY A 209 17.45 -4.78 5.72
N CYS A 210 17.16 -3.89 6.66
CA CYS A 210 15.81 -3.60 7.18
C CYS A 210 15.03 -2.60 6.32
N ILE A 211 13.72 -2.50 6.61
CA ILE A 211 12.77 -1.61 5.94
C ILE A 211 12.50 -0.42 6.88
N LEU A 212 12.71 0.80 6.38
CA LEU A 212 12.52 2.04 7.14
C LEU A 212 11.32 2.83 6.59
N PRO A 213 10.15 2.83 7.25
CA PRO A 213 9.00 3.60 6.80
C PRO A 213 9.05 5.05 7.29
N SER A 214 8.47 5.98 6.53
CA SER A 214 8.24 7.38 6.92
C SER A 214 7.08 7.98 6.13
N SER A 215 6.39 8.96 6.70
CA SER A 215 5.35 9.75 6.03
C SER A 215 5.92 10.80 5.09
N LYS A 216 7.19 11.17 5.28
CA LYS A 216 7.89 12.17 4.47
C LYS A 216 9.20 11.63 3.94
N GLN A 217 9.52 12.08 2.73
CA GLN A 217 10.78 11.85 2.06
C GLN A 217 11.27 13.19 1.50
N ASP A 218 12.51 13.57 1.80
CA ASP A 218 13.18 14.66 1.07
C ASP A 218 14.00 14.04 -0.07
N ARG A 219 13.64 14.37 -1.32
CA ARG A 219 14.33 13.89 -2.54
C ARG A 219 15.27 14.95 -3.13
N ASN A 220 15.66 15.99 -2.38
CA ASN A 220 16.61 16.98 -2.91
C ASN A 220 17.96 16.34 -3.24
N LEU A 221 18.46 16.65 -4.44
CA LEU A 221 19.59 15.99 -5.13
C LEU A 221 20.85 15.80 -4.26
N ASP A 222 21.05 16.60 -3.21
CA ASP A 222 22.23 16.53 -2.36
C ASP A 222 22.04 15.77 -1.04
N LYS A 223 20.80 15.52 -0.59
CA LYS A 223 20.49 14.83 0.68
C LYS A 223 19.17 14.09 0.57
N TRP A 224 19.22 12.76 0.36
CA TRP A 224 18.00 11.96 0.46
C TRP A 224 17.92 11.42 1.87
N ASN A 225 17.12 12.09 2.69
CA ASN A 225 16.99 11.80 4.10
C ASN A 225 15.51 11.71 4.48
N MET A 226 15.22 10.82 5.42
CA MET A 226 13.99 10.81 6.20
C MET A 226 14.30 11.41 7.58
N THR A 227 13.31 12.02 8.22
CA THR A 227 13.49 12.45 9.60
C THR A 227 13.19 11.28 10.53
N MET A 228 13.97 11.18 11.61
CA MET A 228 13.77 10.14 12.62
C MET A 228 12.38 10.27 13.28
N ALA A 229 11.88 11.50 13.47
CA ALA A 229 10.57 11.74 14.06
C ALA A 229 9.42 11.26 13.15
N ASP A 230 9.43 11.63 11.86
CA ASP A 230 8.41 11.18 10.90
C ASP A 230 8.42 9.65 10.77
N SER A 231 9.61 9.03 10.78
CA SER A 231 9.74 7.57 10.72
C SER A 231 9.16 6.87 11.95
N VAL A 232 9.45 7.38 13.16
CA VAL A 232 8.87 6.84 14.40
C VAL A 232 7.35 7.01 14.44
N GLU A 233 6.83 8.19 14.08
CA GLU A 233 5.39 8.44 14.02
C GLU A 233 4.69 7.47 13.05
N THR A 234 5.31 7.21 11.90
CA THR A 234 4.79 6.30 10.88
C THR A 234 4.72 4.86 11.39
N LEU A 235 5.73 4.40 12.13
CA LEU A 235 5.69 3.08 12.76
C LEU A 235 4.55 2.95 13.76
N HIS A 236 4.31 3.98 14.58
CA HIS A 236 3.17 3.95 15.51
C HIS A 236 1.85 3.79 14.77
N LYS A 237 1.65 4.50 13.65
CA LYS A 237 0.44 4.36 12.82
C LYS A 237 0.29 2.95 12.27
N ILE A 238 1.34 2.41 11.65
CA ILE A 238 1.35 1.04 11.10
C ILE A 238 1.07 0.02 12.22
N PHE A 239 1.77 0.12 13.35
CA PHE A 239 1.66 -0.85 14.43
C PHE A 239 0.30 -0.81 15.12
N ASN A 240 -0.28 0.37 15.33
CA ASN A 240 -1.63 0.49 15.88
C ASN A 240 -2.66 -0.20 14.97
N GLN A 241 -2.56 0.00 13.65
CA GLN A 241 -3.47 -0.66 12.70
C GLN A 241 -3.28 -2.18 12.67
N ILE A 242 -2.03 -2.68 12.79
CA ILE A 242 -1.77 -4.13 12.95
C ILE A 242 -2.37 -4.68 14.25
N GLU A 243 -2.27 -3.92 15.35
CA GLU A 243 -2.85 -4.31 16.63
C GLU A 243 -4.39 -4.39 16.57
N GLU A 244 -5.04 -3.48 15.84
CA GLU A 244 -6.48 -3.50 15.61
C GLU A 244 -6.92 -4.65 14.69
N THR A 245 -6.11 -4.97 13.69
CA THR A 245 -6.43 -5.98 12.66
C THR A 245 -6.09 -7.42 13.07
N GLY A 246 -5.14 -7.59 13.98
CA GLY A 246 -4.56 -8.89 14.34
C GLY A 246 -3.41 -9.27 13.40
N ILE A 247 -2.20 -9.40 13.97
CA ILE A 247 -0.95 -9.61 13.22
C ILE A 247 -0.95 -10.87 12.35
N GLU A 248 -1.67 -11.91 12.77
CA GLU A 248 -1.82 -13.18 12.06
C GLU A 248 -2.51 -13.03 10.70
N ASN A 249 -3.30 -11.97 10.52
CA ASN A 249 -4.00 -11.67 9.28
C ASN A 249 -3.15 -10.80 8.34
N ILE A 250 -2.03 -10.26 8.81
CA ILE A 250 -1.23 -9.30 8.06
C ILE A 250 -0.25 -9.99 7.12
N LYS A 251 -0.23 -9.52 5.87
CA LYS A 251 0.79 -9.83 4.87
C LYS A 251 1.55 -8.58 4.48
N LEU A 252 2.83 -8.74 4.21
CA LEU A 252 3.67 -7.70 3.62
C LEU A 252 4.03 -8.14 2.20
N VAL A 253 3.73 -7.31 1.22
CA VAL A 253 3.95 -7.59 -0.21
C VAL A 253 4.92 -6.54 -0.73
N ILE A 254 6.04 -7.00 -1.27
CA ILE A 254 7.06 -6.15 -1.89
C ILE A 254 7.05 -6.41 -3.39
N THR A 255 6.94 -5.34 -4.18
CA THR A 255 7.06 -5.35 -5.63
C THR A 255 8.06 -4.29 -6.07
N ASP A 256 8.75 -4.55 -7.17
CA ASP A 256 9.50 -3.52 -7.89
C ASP A 256 8.55 -2.86 -8.92
N GLU A 257 8.66 -1.55 -9.14
CA GLU A 257 7.99 -0.93 -10.30
C GLU A 257 8.46 -1.64 -11.57
N THR A 258 7.50 -2.06 -12.39
CA THR A 258 7.79 -2.61 -13.71
C THR A 258 8.37 -1.51 -14.59
N GLU A 259 9.64 -1.66 -14.99
CA GLU A 259 10.21 -0.95 -16.14
C GLU A 259 9.45 -1.26 -17.44
#